data_AF-A0A7K3RY23-F1
#
_entry.id   AF-A0A7K3RY23-F1
#
_cell.length_a   1.000
_cell.length_b   1.000
_cell.length_c   1.000
_cell.angle_alpha   90.00
_cell.angle_beta   90.00
_cell.angle_gamma   90.00
#
_symmetry.space_group_name_H-M   'P 1'
#
loop_
_entity.id
_entity.type
_entity.pdbx_description
1 polymer ?
#
loop_
_entity_poly.entity_id
_entity_poly.type
_entity_poly.pdbx_seq_one_letter_code
_entity_poly.pdbx_strand_id
1 'polypeptide(L)' 'DAFPEVSVAEDVLYVDHGDVATSAGSGAGIDLCLHLVRSDLGSSYAAQVARSMVLPPHRDGSQLPYAPPPGL' A
#
# COMPACT_ATOMS: atom_id res chain seq x y z
N ASP A 1 -12.22 -20.46 -9.73
CA ASP A 1 -11.03 -19.66 -9.37
C ASP A 1 -9.80 -20.53 -9.23
N ALA A 2 -8.63 -20.01 -9.61
CA ALA A 2 -7.38 -20.78 -9.65
C ALA A 2 -6.74 -20.97 -8.26
N PHE A 3 -7.13 -20.18 -7.26
CA PHE A 3 -6.55 -20.19 -5.91
C PHE A 3 -7.62 -20.03 -4.82
N PRO A 4 -8.40 -21.10 -4.53
CA PRO A 4 -9.54 -21.02 -3.62
C PRO A 4 -9.17 -20.80 -2.15
N GLU A 5 -7.91 -21.07 -1.77
CA GLU A 5 -7.41 -20.86 -0.40
C GLU A 5 -6.89 -19.43 -0.16
N VAL A 6 -6.78 -18.61 -1.21
CA VAL A 6 -6.30 -17.23 -1.09
C VAL A 6 -7.42 -16.32 -0.64
N SER A 7 -7.23 -15.64 0.49
CA SER A 7 -8.08 -14.55 0.93
C SER A 7 -7.67 -13.26 0.22
N VAL A 8 -8.54 -12.74 -0.64
CA VAL A 8 -8.33 -11.46 -1.33
C VAL A 8 -9.02 -10.35 -0.55
N ALA A 9 -8.26 -9.32 -0.17
CA ALA A 9 -8.81 -8.09 0.38
C ALA A 9 -8.95 -7.05 -0.75
N GLU A 10 -10.13 -6.95 -1.34
CA GLU A 10 -10.39 -6.09 -2.51
C GLU A 10 -10.45 -4.60 -2.15
N ASP A 11 -10.72 -4.29 -0.88
CA ASP A 11 -11.04 -2.95 -0.38
C ASP A 11 -9.87 -2.25 0.31
N VAL A 12 -8.63 -2.67 0.08
CA VAL A 12 -7.42 -2.08 0.71
C VAL A 12 -6.33 -1.81 -0.31
N LEU A 13 -5.55 -0.75 -0.08
CA LEU A 13 -4.40 -0.41 -0.93
C LEU A 13 -3.28 -1.44 -0.80
N TYR A 14 -2.99 -1.87 0.43
CA TYR A 14 -1.99 -2.87 0.71
C TYR A 14 -2.31 -3.64 1.99
N VAL A 15 -1.73 -4.83 2.12
CA VAL A 15 -1.70 -5.62 3.35
C VAL A 15 -0.26 -5.93 3.70
N ASP A 16 0.06 -5.91 5.00
CA ASP A 16 1.37 -6.25 5.54
C ASP A 16 1.19 -7.27 6.67
N HIS A 17 1.76 -8.46 6.51
CA HIS A 17 1.72 -9.54 7.50
C HIS A 17 2.98 -9.58 8.39
N GLY A 18 3.88 -8.61 8.23
CA GLY A 18 5.15 -8.49 8.93
C GLY A 18 6.30 -9.26 8.28
N ASP A 19 6.00 -10.34 7.55
CA ASP A 19 6.97 -11.12 6.76
C ASP A 19 6.77 -10.95 5.25
N VAL A 20 5.52 -10.79 4.81
CA VAL A 20 5.13 -10.56 3.42
C VAL A 20 4.09 -9.46 3.34
N ALA A 21 4.33 -8.50 2.45
CA ALA A 21 3.39 -7.44 2.13
C ALA A 21 3.02 -7.44 0.64
N THR A 22 1.76 -7.10 0.33
CA THR A 22 1.24 -7.04 -1.04
C THR A 22 0.43 -5.76 -1.25
N SER A 23 0.32 -5.30 -2.50
CA SER A 23 -0.39 -4.05 -2.84
C SER A 23 -1.27 -4.20 -4.08
N ALA A 24 -2.30 -3.35 -4.19
CA ALA A 24 -3.30 -3.37 -5.26
C ALA A 24 -2.82 -2.76 -6.60
N GLY A 25 -1.63 -2.16 -6.67
CA GLY A 25 -1.07 -1.56 -7.89
C GLY A 25 0.04 -0.55 -7.64
N SER A 26 0.58 0.09 -8.69
CA SER A 26 1.79 0.92 -8.58
C SER A 26 1.70 2.06 -7.56
N GLY A 27 0.58 2.80 -7.54
CA GLY A 27 0.38 3.87 -6.57
C GLY A 27 0.29 3.35 -5.13
N ALA A 28 -0.40 2.22 -4.93
CA ALA A 28 -0.51 1.56 -3.64
C ALA A 28 0.81 0.93 -3.18
N GLY A 29 1.63 0.45 -4.12
CA GLY A 29 2.97 -0.07 -3.85
C GLY A 29 3.92 1.02 -3.34
N ILE A 30 3.79 2.25 -3.84
CA ILE A 30 4.53 3.40 -3.29
C ILE A 30 4.10 3.67 -1.84
N ASP A 31 2.79 3.66 -1.56
CA ASP A 31 2.29 3.84 -0.20
C ASP A 31 2.79 2.71 0.72
N LEU A 32 2.79 1.46 0.25
CA LEU A 32 3.35 0.32 0.98
C LEU A 32 4.84 0.49 1.27
N CYS A 33 5.65 0.95 0.31
CA CYS A 33 7.06 1.22 0.57
C CYS A 33 7.24 2.29 1.66
N LEU A 34 6.43 3.35 1.65
CA LEU A 34 6.45 4.38 2.70
C LEU A 34 5.95 3.85 4.05
N HIS A 35 5.03 2.90 4.05
CA HIS A 35 4.58 2.17 5.24
C HIS A 35 5.74 1.38 5.86
N LEU A 36 6.46 0.59 5.07
CA LEU A 36 7.60 -0.20 5.53
C LEU A 36 8.73 0.70 6.09
N VAL A 37 9.09 1.76 5.37
CA VAL A 37 10.08 2.74 5.85
C VAL A 37 9.65 3.39 7.17
N ARG A 38 8.35 3.66 7.34
CA ARG A 38 7.82 4.19 8.61
C ARG A 38 7.92 3.17 9.73
N SER A 39 7.64 1.91 9.46
CA SER A 39 7.73 0.82 10.43
C SER A 39 9.16 0.66 10.94
N ASP A 40 10.13 0.65 10.01
CA ASP A 40 11.53 0.37 10.32
C ASP A 40 12.29 1.60 10.88
N LEU A 41 12.02 2.79 10.34
CA LEU A 41 12.83 4.00 10.57
C LEU A 41 12.03 5.16 11.18
N GLY A 42 10.74 4.96 11.43
CA GLY A 42 9.86 5.94 12.04
C GLY A 42 9.25 6.95 11.06
N SER A 43 8.21 7.62 11.54
CA SER A 43 7.37 8.53 10.75
C SER A 43 8.10 9.75 10.18
N SER A 44 9.08 10.30 10.91
CA SER A 44 9.84 11.47 10.47
C SER A 44 10.69 11.15 9.24
N TYR A 45 11.34 9.98 9.22
CA TYR A 45 12.17 9.55 8.11
C TYR A 45 11.31 9.21 6.88
N ALA A 46 10.21 8.47 7.06
CA ALA A 46 9.25 8.21 5.99
C ALA A 46 8.69 9.51 5.37
N ALA A 47 8.39 10.52 6.18
CA ALA A 47 7.95 11.83 5.68
C ALA A 47 9.04 12.56 4.88
N GLN A 48 10.32 12.40 5.23
CA GLN A 48 11.44 12.94 4.44
C GLN A 48 11.52 12.25 3.08
N VAL A 49 11.43 10.92 3.04
CA VAL A 49 11.43 10.14 1.80
C VAL A 49 10.28 10.55 0.89
N ALA A 50 9.04 10.60 1.41
CA ALA A 50 7.86 11.05 0.65
C ALA A 50 8.06 12.44 0.03
N ARG A 51 8.61 13.40 0.79
CA ARG A 51 8.91 14.75 0.26
C ARG A 51 9.94 14.73 -0.87
N SER A 52 10.99 13.91 -0.78
CA SER A 52 11.99 13.79 -1.85
C SER A 52 11.41 13.20 -3.14
N MET A 53 10.36 12.39 -3.03
CA MET A 53 9.63 11.81 -4.15
C MET A 53 8.49 12.71 -4.66
N VAL A 54 8.29 13.89 -4.06
CA VAL A 54 7.18 14.81 -4.37
C VAL A 54 5.80 14.15 -4.16
N LEU A 55 5.70 13.29 -3.14
CA LEU A 55 4.46 12.60 -2.78
C LEU A 55 3.74 13.31 -1.63
N PRO A 56 2.40 13.21 -1.57
CA PRO A 56 1.67 13.61 -0.38
C PRO A 56 2.10 12.79 0.84
N PRO A 57 1.93 13.31 2.07
CA PRO A 57 2.18 12.53 3.28
C PRO A 57 1.28 11.28 3.26
N HIS A 58 1.92 10.11 3.16
CA HIS A 58 1.41 8.73 3.22
C HIS A 58 -0.11 8.54 3.36
N ARG A 59 -0.71 7.81 2.41
CA ARG A 59 -2.09 7.33 2.47
C ARG A 59 -2.22 6.08 3.34
N ASP A 60 -3.28 5.98 4.14
CA ASP A 60 -3.48 4.82 5.01
C ASP A 60 -3.76 3.56 4.16
N GLY A 61 -3.20 2.41 4.56
CA GLY A 61 -3.36 1.15 3.83
C GLY A 61 -4.81 0.67 3.78
N SER A 62 -5.63 1.07 4.78
CA SER A 62 -7.05 0.72 4.84
C SER A 62 -7.92 1.52 3.87
N GLN A 63 -7.34 2.42 3.06
CA GLN A 63 -8.10 3.16 2.07
C GLN A 63 -8.47 2.25 0.90
N LEU A 64 -9.60 2.55 0.27
CA LEU A 64 -10.04 1.86 -0.94
C LEU A 64 -9.08 2.15 -2.10
N PRO A 65 -8.70 1.14 -2.90
CA PRO A 65 -8.01 1.35 -4.16
C PRO A 65 -8.82 2.21 -5.11
N TYR A 66 -8.12 3.03 -5.89
CA TYR A 66 -8.73 3.66 -7.06
C TYR A 66 -8.80 2.62 -8.17
N ALA A 67 -9.92 1.90 -8.24
CA ALA A 67 -10.22 0.97 -9.32
C ALA A 67 -11.38 1.51 -10.18
N PRO A 68 -11.28 1.44 -11.53
CA PRO A 68 -12.46 1.63 -12.36
C PRO A 68 -13.48 0.52 -12.03
N PRO A 69 -14.80 0.79 -12.19
CA PRO A 69 -15.81 -0.23 -11.97
C PRO A 69 -15.52 -1.47 -12.84
N PRO A 70 -15.82 -2.69 -12.35
CA PRO A 70 -15.56 -3.90 -13.11
C PRO A 70 -16.18 -3.82 -14.51
N GLY A 71 -15.37 -4.05 -15.55
CA GLY A 71 -15.83 -4.13 -16.94
C GLY A 71 -15.59 -2.90 -17.83
N LEU A 72 -14.71 -1.97 -17.43
CA LEU A 72 -14.19 -0.92 -18.31
C LEU A 72 -12.83 -1.27 -18.91
#